data_AF-A0A8C5S2Y1-F1
#
_entry.id   AF-A0A8C5S2Y1-F1
#
_cell.length_a   1.000
_cell.length_b   1.000
_cell.length_c   1.000
_cell.angle_alpha   90.00
_cell.angle_beta   90.00
_cell.angle_gamma   90.00
#
_symmetry.space_group_name_H-M   'P 1'
#
loop_
_entity.id
_entity.type
_entity.pdbx_description
1 polymer ?
#
loop_
_entity_poly.entity_id
_entity_poly.type
_entity_poly.pdbx_seq_one_letter_code
_entity_poly.pdbx_strand_id
1 'polypeptide(L)'
;MFAVSQVNKDLLLLPNITLGFHIYGHFQREIVISLNSLSMLSSQGQVVPGYKCDQQDTLLSVIGGLSAKSSRQIASLFNIFKIPQLGVGFEVSQQDRRAYPTFFRMNPKESPQYVGLVQLLLHFQWNWVGLLAPKDDRGERFVSTLTPMLQEKEICLAFTTMIKVDDFAITVKTLIHIFQTCSTEVFILFADFGITFSVAMALHFSEKFIKVSLRKVCIYTSHWKLGMGQSEDKLQAKKLFHGVLQFRDHSGDNTEFSHFFLSLDPLNPQGDVFLPPWWEFIFGCKFHQSGKIPPKGGKQCTGSENLKNLPNYTFGRSMIGDSYNIYNAVHALAHALHATYGSRARPTMMRLGKRTSNVKSWQIVAYLSNVQFNNSAGEEVSFSEDGLGSARYDLLNWVVLPNQSFVPMKVGQVNPEALPGQDFTINSDGIIWATKTIPSARCGRKRCQAGERRRVPEGKPVCCYQCDTCPEGTISNQTGRAGTFEVDLLQSRKTFNKSICFCYCVIFDMIDTQSCLSVYRCVLTQLNFPRAKTKKN
;
A
#
# COMPACT_ATOMS: atom_id res chain seq x y z
N MET A 1 -22.09 -3.25 -5.93
CA MET A 1 -23.53 -3.01 -5.71
C MET A 1 -23.82 -1.57 -5.36
N PHE A 2 -23.38 -1.08 -4.19
CA PHE A 2 -23.58 0.31 -3.78
C PHE A 2 -23.26 1.34 -4.88
N ALA A 3 -22.06 1.25 -5.48
CA ALA A 3 -21.64 2.13 -6.57
C ALA A 3 -22.61 2.11 -7.77
N VAL A 4 -23.08 0.92 -8.17
CA VAL A 4 -24.05 0.79 -9.28
C VAL A 4 -25.40 1.40 -8.90
N SER A 5 -25.84 1.24 -7.64
CA SER A 5 -27.06 1.87 -7.14
C SER A 5 -26.96 3.39 -7.16
N GLN A 6 -25.80 3.97 -6.82
CA GLN A 6 -25.56 5.40 -6.95
C GLN A 6 -25.60 5.85 -8.41
N VAL A 7 -24.86 5.19 -9.30
CA VAL A 7 -24.85 5.51 -10.73
C VAL A 7 -26.25 5.47 -11.33
N ASN A 8 -27.05 4.45 -11.03
CA ASN A 8 -28.41 4.31 -11.57
C ASN A 8 -29.41 5.34 -10.99
N LYS A 9 -29.08 6.01 -9.88
CA LYS A 9 -29.89 7.09 -9.29
C LYS A 9 -29.46 8.48 -9.79
N ASP A 10 -28.27 8.59 -10.38
CA ASP A 10 -27.74 9.84 -10.90
C ASP A 10 -28.48 10.23 -12.19
N LEU A 11 -29.09 11.42 -12.19
CA LEU A 11 -29.85 11.92 -13.34
C LEU A 11 -28.95 12.52 -14.44
N LEU A 12 -27.70 12.83 -14.11
CA LEU A 12 -26.71 13.42 -15.01
C LEU A 12 -25.82 12.34 -15.61
N LEU A 13 -25.40 11.36 -14.81
CA LEU A 13 -24.57 10.25 -15.24
C LEU A 13 -25.43 9.10 -15.80
N LEU A 14 -25.24 8.80 -17.09
CA LEU A 14 -25.98 7.75 -17.82
C LEU A 14 -27.53 7.90 -17.77
N PRO A 15 -28.10 9.05 -18.17
CA PRO A 15 -29.54 9.25 -18.13
C PRO A 15 -30.28 8.27 -19.06
N ASN A 16 -31.39 7.70 -18.58
CA ASN A 16 -32.19 6.68 -19.26
C ASN A 16 -31.43 5.37 -19.58
N ILE A 17 -30.32 5.10 -18.89
CA ILE A 17 -29.54 3.87 -19.01
C ILE A 17 -29.37 3.27 -17.63
N THR A 18 -29.78 2.01 -17.46
CA THR A 18 -29.57 1.26 -16.22
C THR A 18 -28.34 0.39 -16.36
N LEU A 19 -27.36 0.56 -15.48
CA LEU A 19 -26.21 -0.31 -15.37
C LEU A 19 -26.60 -1.61 -14.64
N GLY A 20 -26.51 -2.74 -15.35
CA GLY A 20 -26.61 -4.09 -14.79
C GLY A 20 -25.24 -4.68 -14.45
N PHE A 21 -25.23 -5.76 -13.67
CA PHE A 21 -24.00 -6.49 -13.35
C PHE A 21 -24.28 -7.97 -13.04
N HIS A 22 -23.25 -8.80 -13.22
CA HIS A 22 -23.20 -10.18 -12.72
C HIS A 22 -21.96 -10.32 -11.83
N ILE A 23 -22.13 -10.91 -10.65
CA ILE A 23 -21.02 -11.16 -9.70
C ILE A 23 -20.79 -12.66 -9.62
N TYR A 24 -19.51 -13.05 -9.63
CA TYR A 24 -19.10 -14.45 -9.55
C TYR A 24 -18.09 -14.64 -8.41
N GLY A 25 -18.37 -15.60 -7.54
CA GLY A 25 -17.43 -16.07 -6.52
C GLY A 25 -16.42 -17.05 -7.14
N HIS A 26 -15.13 -16.85 -6.89
CA HIS A 26 -14.08 -17.71 -7.45
C HIS A 26 -13.19 -18.41 -6.40
N PHE A 27 -13.45 -18.18 -5.10
CA PHE A 27 -12.75 -18.82 -3.96
C PHE A 27 -11.22 -18.93 -4.09
N GLN A 28 -10.59 -18.01 -4.83
CA GLN A 28 -9.16 -18.02 -5.19
C GLN A 28 -8.66 -19.30 -5.89
N ARG A 29 -9.55 -20.10 -6.49
CA ARG A 29 -9.16 -21.28 -7.26
C ARG A 29 -9.03 -20.93 -8.74
N GLU A 30 -7.85 -21.17 -9.30
CA GLU A 30 -7.53 -20.86 -10.70
C GLU A 30 -8.53 -21.47 -11.69
N ILE A 31 -8.91 -22.74 -11.48
CA ILE A 31 -9.90 -23.43 -12.34
C ILE A 31 -11.24 -22.69 -12.32
N VAL A 32 -11.71 -22.26 -11.14
CA VAL A 32 -12.98 -21.55 -10.99
C VAL A 32 -12.91 -20.16 -11.65
N ILE A 33 -11.78 -19.47 -11.53
CA ILE A 33 -11.54 -18.19 -12.23
C ILE A 33 -11.69 -18.37 -13.74
N SER A 34 -11.02 -19.36 -14.33
CA SER A 34 -11.10 -19.64 -15.77
C SER A 34 -12.53 -20.01 -16.19
N LEU A 35 -13.20 -20.90 -15.45
CA LEU A 35 -14.56 -21.33 -15.78
C LEU A 35 -15.56 -20.17 -15.70
N ASN A 36 -15.49 -19.34 -14.66
CA ASN A 36 -16.35 -18.15 -14.54
C ASN A 36 -16.08 -17.17 -15.68
N SER A 37 -14.80 -16.94 -16.03
CA SER A 37 -14.41 -16.03 -17.11
C SER A 37 -14.91 -16.52 -18.47
N LEU A 38 -14.83 -17.84 -18.75
CA LEU A 38 -15.39 -18.45 -19.95
C LEU A 38 -16.92 -18.39 -19.97
N SER A 39 -17.57 -18.59 -18.81
CA SER A 39 -19.01 -18.47 -18.68
C SER A 39 -19.50 -17.05 -18.98
N MET A 40 -18.76 -16.02 -18.57
CA MET A 40 -19.08 -14.61 -18.87
C MET A 40 -18.98 -14.27 -20.38
N LEU A 41 -18.18 -15.03 -21.13
CA LEU A 41 -18.00 -14.85 -22.58
C LEU A 41 -19.06 -15.59 -23.40
N SER A 42 -19.86 -16.45 -22.77
CA SER A 42 -20.85 -17.30 -23.45
C SER A 42 -22.28 -16.93 -23.08
N SER A 43 -23.25 -17.29 -23.92
CA SER A 43 -24.67 -17.16 -23.61
C SER A 43 -25.15 -18.32 -22.72
N GLN A 44 -25.76 -17.98 -21.58
CA GLN A 44 -26.50 -18.83 -20.63
C GLN A 44 -26.25 -20.35 -20.71
N GLY A 45 -25.22 -20.85 -20.03
CA GLY A 45 -25.10 -22.27 -19.65
C GLY A 45 -24.31 -23.18 -20.60
N GLN A 46 -23.96 -22.75 -21.81
CA GLN A 46 -22.99 -23.45 -22.65
C GLN A 46 -21.63 -22.77 -22.53
N VAL A 47 -20.51 -23.51 -22.48
CA VAL A 47 -19.16 -22.92 -22.41
C VAL A 47 -18.54 -22.93 -23.81
N VAL A 48 -19.12 -22.16 -24.73
CA VAL A 48 -18.62 -22.03 -26.11
C VAL A 48 -18.13 -20.58 -26.32
N PRO A 49 -16.82 -20.33 -26.24
CA PRO A 49 -16.27 -18.98 -26.36
C PRO A 49 -16.65 -18.32 -27.69
N GLY A 50 -17.24 -17.12 -27.63
CA GLY A 50 -17.59 -16.33 -28.82
C GLY A 50 -18.91 -16.71 -29.50
N TYR A 51 -19.65 -17.69 -28.97
CA TYR A 51 -20.99 -18.03 -29.45
C TYR A 51 -22.04 -17.41 -28.52
N LYS A 52 -22.73 -16.36 -29.00
CA LYS A 52 -23.87 -15.74 -28.32
C LYS A 52 -25.07 -15.75 -29.25
N CYS A 53 -26.07 -16.57 -28.94
CA CYS A 53 -27.34 -16.61 -29.66
C CYS A 53 -28.36 -15.56 -29.16
N ASP A 54 -28.06 -14.84 -28.08
CA ASP A 54 -28.91 -13.80 -27.49
C ASP A 54 -28.33 -12.39 -27.69
N GLN A 55 -29.19 -11.45 -28.11
CA GLN A 55 -28.79 -10.04 -28.29
C GLN A 55 -28.91 -9.20 -27.01
N GLN A 56 -29.34 -9.78 -25.88
CA GLN A 56 -29.86 -8.98 -24.77
C GLN A 56 -28.83 -8.57 -23.70
N ASP A 57 -27.70 -9.29 -23.53
CA ASP A 57 -26.72 -8.98 -22.45
C ASP A 57 -25.26 -8.96 -22.95
N THR A 58 -24.86 -7.83 -23.55
CA THR A 58 -23.47 -7.63 -23.98
C THR A 58 -22.58 -7.29 -22.79
N LEU A 59 -21.57 -8.12 -22.54
CA LEU A 59 -20.55 -7.87 -21.52
C LEU A 59 -19.65 -6.71 -21.97
N LEU A 60 -19.73 -5.59 -21.27
CA LEU A 60 -18.99 -4.37 -21.60
C LEU A 60 -17.64 -4.27 -20.91
N SER A 61 -17.53 -4.74 -19.67
CA SER A 61 -16.30 -4.69 -18.87
C SER A 61 -16.34 -5.72 -17.75
N VAL A 62 -15.16 -6.07 -17.22
CA VAL A 62 -14.99 -6.93 -16.04
C VAL A 62 -14.29 -6.14 -14.93
N ILE A 63 -14.74 -6.31 -13.68
CA ILE A 63 -14.02 -5.81 -12.50
C ILE A 63 -13.54 -7.02 -11.68
N GLY A 64 -12.23 -7.13 -11.48
CA GLY A 64 -11.55 -8.27 -10.86
C GLY A 64 -10.20 -8.53 -11.51
N GLY A 65 -9.33 -9.40 -10.99
CA GLY A 65 -9.44 -10.22 -9.79
C GLY A 65 -8.92 -9.51 -8.55
N LEU A 66 -8.89 -10.24 -7.44
CA LEU A 66 -8.53 -9.73 -6.10
C LEU A 66 -7.02 -9.87 -5.78
N SER A 67 -6.23 -10.32 -6.75
CA SER A 67 -4.78 -10.47 -6.65
C SER A 67 -4.14 -10.28 -8.02
N ALA A 68 -2.88 -9.85 -8.06
CA ALA A 68 -2.11 -9.74 -9.31
C ALA A 68 -2.18 -11.01 -10.17
N LYS A 69 -2.08 -12.19 -9.54
CA LYS A 69 -2.15 -13.50 -10.20
C LYS A 69 -3.52 -13.75 -10.86
N SER A 70 -4.61 -13.56 -10.10
CA SER A 70 -5.97 -13.75 -10.62
C SER A 70 -6.31 -12.73 -11.70
N SER A 71 -5.89 -11.47 -11.53
CA SER A 71 -6.07 -10.42 -12.54
C SER A 71 -5.39 -10.77 -13.87
N ARG A 72 -4.14 -11.27 -13.83
CA ARG A 72 -3.42 -11.69 -15.04
C ARG A 72 -4.11 -12.85 -15.76
N GLN A 73 -4.62 -13.82 -15.00
CA GLN A 73 -5.36 -14.97 -15.55
C GLN A 73 -6.68 -14.55 -16.21
N ILE A 74 -7.40 -13.60 -15.62
CA ILE A 74 -8.62 -13.04 -16.21
C ILE A 74 -8.24 -12.24 -17.48
N ALA A 75 -7.17 -11.45 -17.41
CA ALA A 75 -6.73 -10.58 -18.50
C ALA A 75 -6.31 -11.37 -19.74
N SER A 76 -5.67 -12.53 -19.58
CA SER A 76 -5.29 -13.38 -20.71
C SER A 76 -6.48 -13.84 -21.54
N LEU A 77 -7.67 -13.96 -20.95
CA LEU A 77 -8.88 -14.35 -21.65
C LEU A 77 -9.60 -13.13 -22.25
N PHE A 78 -9.94 -12.13 -21.43
CA PHE A 78 -10.77 -11.00 -21.88
C PHE A 78 -10.07 -10.08 -22.88
N ASN A 79 -8.75 -10.00 -22.83
CA ASN A 79 -7.96 -9.21 -23.77
C ASN A 79 -8.11 -9.72 -25.22
N ILE A 80 -8.27 -11.03 -25.43
CA ILE A 80 -8.52 -11.63 -26.76
C ILE A 80 -9.81 -11.06 -27.38
N PHE A 81 -10.83 -10.86 -26.55
CA PHE A 81 -12.13 -10.32 -26.94
C PHE A 81 -12.22 -8.80 -26.83
N LYS A 82 -11.10 -8.13 -26.54
CA LYS A 82 -11.00 -6.68 -26.33
C LYS A 82 -11.98 -6.15 -25.28
N ILE A 83 -12.25 -6.94 -24.24
CA ILE A 83 -13.10 -6.54 -23.13
C ILE A 83 -12.20 -5.88 -22.06
N PRO A 84 -12.47 -4.62 -21.68
CA PRO A 84 -11.72 -3.97 -20.62
C PRO A 84 -11.89 -4.71 -19.29
N GLN A 85 -10.79 -4.80 -18.55
CA GLN A 85 -10.75 -5.34 -17.21
C GLN A 85 -10.15 -4.33 -16.25
N LEU A 86 -10.85 -4.02 -15.17
CA LEU A 86 -10.34 -3.22 -14.05
C LEU A 86 -10.02 -4.16 -12.89
N GLY A 87 -8.75 -4.30 -12.50
CA GLY A 87 -8.34 -5.29 -11.50
C GLY A 87 -7.14 -4.88 -10.66
N VAL A 88 -6.81 -5.69 -9.65
CA VAL A 88 -5.57 -5.51 -8.88
C VAL A 88 -4.39 -5.67 -9.85
N GLY A 89 -3.59 -4.62 -10.00
CA GLY A 89 -2.53 -4.58 -11.01
C GLY A 89 -1.37 -5.48 -10.63
N PHE A 90 -0.98 -6.32 -11.59
CA PHE A 90 0.31 -6.98 -11.60
C PHE A 90 1.37 -6.00 -12.12
N GLU A 91 2.65 -6.18 -11.78
CA GLU A 91 3.67 -5.44 -12.52
C GLU A 91 3.60 -5.86 -13.97
N VAL A 92 3.44 -4.83 -14.77
CA VAL A 92 3.32 -4.88 -16.21
C VAL A 92 4.68 -4.39 -16.69
N SER A 93 5.57 -5.29 -17.12
CA SER A 93 6.72 -4.85 -17.92
C SER A 93 6.19 -4.04 -19.12
N GLN A 94 7.01 -3.19 -19.74
CA GLN A 94 6.55 -2.46 -20.93
C GLN A 94 6.02 -3.41 -22.03
N GLN A 95 6.51 -4.65 -22.02
CA GLN A 95 6.06 -5.77 -22.86
C GLN A 95 4.71 -6.34 -22.42
N ASP A 96 4.42 -6.44 -21.13
CA ASP A 96 3.10 -6.86 -20.62
C ASP A 96 2.02 -5.80 -20.90
N ARG A 97 2.37 -4.50 -20.99
CA ARG A 97 1.39 -3.44 -21.31
C ARG A 97 0.93 -3.59 -22.76
N ARG A 98 1.85 -4.03 -23.62
CA ARG A 98 1.56 -4.44 -25.00
C ARG A 98 0.79 -5.76 -25.05
N ALA A 99 1.03 -6.67 -24.11
CA ALA A 99 0.32 -7.95 -24.04
C ALA A 99 -1.13 -7.80 -23.58
N TYR A 100 -1.43 -6.86 -22.66
CA TYR A 100 -2.76 -6.65 -22.07
C TYR A 100 -3.27 -5.20 -22.22
N PRO A 101 -3.46 -4.69 -23.44
CA PRO A 101 -3.90 -3.30 -23.68
C PRO A 101 -5.29 -2.95 -23.13
N THR A 102 -6.11 -3.94 -22.77
CA THR A 102 -7.43 -3.70 -22.17
C THR A 102 -7.44 -3.84 -20.65
N PHE A 103 -6.29 -4.01 -20.01
CA PHE A 103 -6.17 -4.10 -18.55
C PHE A 103 -5.91 -2.74 -17.91
N PHE A 104 -6.71 -2.41 -16.91
CA PHE A 104 -6.64 -1.19 -16.12
C PHE A 104 -6.42 -1.54 -14.65
N ARG A 105 -5.37 -0.99 -14.04
CA ARG A 105 -5.06 -1.20 -12.61
C ARG A 105 -6.00 -0.34 -11.76
N MET A 106 -6.73 -0.94 -10.82
CA MET A 106 -7.64 -0.22 -9.91
C MET A 106 -7.06 0.12 -8.53
N ASN A 107 -5.98 -0.52 -8.12
CA ASN A 107 -5.31 -0.26 -6.84
C ASN A 107 -4.07 0.63 -7.03
N PRO A 108 -3.64 1.39 -6.02
CA PRO A 108 -2.47 2.24 -6.11
C PRO A 108 -1.17 1.44 -6.32
N LYS A 109 -0.15 2.11 -6.88
CA LYS A 109 1.23 1.58 -6.94
C LYS A 109 1.80 1.40 -5.54
N GLU A 110 2.56 0.31 -5.34
CA GLU A 110 3.17 -0.02 -4.04
C GLU A 110 4.38 0.85 -3.67
N SER A 111 5.03 1.51 -4.64
CA SER A 111 6.27 2.26 -4.41
C SER A 111 6.12 3.38 -3.36
N PRO A 112 5.08 4.23 -3.41
CA PRO A 112 4.79 5.19 -2.35
C PRO A 112 4.70 4.58 -0.94
N GLN A 113 4.10 3.39 -0.81
CA GLN A 113 4.06 2.70 0.49
C GLN A 113 5.48 2.38 0.99
N TYR A 114 6.38 1.94 0.11
CA TYR A 114 7.77 1.64 0.49
C TYR A 114 8.54 2.90 0.88
N VAL A 115 8.31 4.02 0.17
CA VAL A 115 8.85 5.33 0.57
C VAL A 115 8.35 5.71 1.96
N GLY A 116 7.04 5.63 2.20
CA GLY A 116 6.44 5.90 3.50
C GLY A 116 6.96 4.99 4.60
N LEU A 117 7.23 3.72 4.30
CA LEU A 117 7.85 2.79 5.24
C LEU A 117 9.26 3.23 5.62
N VAL A 118 10.10 3.59 4.64
CA VAL A 118 11.46 4.09 4.91
C VAL A 118 11.40 5.38 5.74
N GLN A 119 10.51 6.30 5.42
CA GLN A 119 10.31 7.54 6.18
C GLN A 119 9.87 7.26 7.62
N LEU A 120 8.97 6.30 7.84
CA LEU A 120 8.54 5.86 9.17
C LEU A 120 9.73 5.34 10.00
N LEU A 121 10.61 4.51 9.41
CA LEU A 121 11.80 4.00 10.10
C LEU A 121 12.78 5.13 10.44
N LEU A 122 12.99 6.06 9.51
CA LEU A 122 13.86 7.22 9.71
C LEU A 122 13.35 8.15 10.81
N HIS A 123 12.04 8.39 10.86
CA HIS A 123 11.38 9.22 11.86
C HIS A 123 11.67 8.74 13.29
N PHE A 124 11.50 7.44 13.53
CA PHE A 124 11.83 6.81 14.83
C PHE A 124 13.30 6.44 14.99
N GLN A 125 14.13 6.73 13.97
CA GLN A 125 15.57 6.44 13.94
C GLN A 125 15.87 4.95 14.19
N TRP A 126 15.05 4.08 13.60
CA TRP A 126 15.23 2.63 13.60
C TRP A 126 16.12 2.25 12.43
N ASN A 127 17.23 1.57 12.72
CA ASN A 127 18.19 1.13 11.70
C ASN A 127 18.49 -0.38 11.76
N TRP A 128 17.80 -1.12 12.64
CA TRP A 128 17.95 -2.56 12.81
C TRP A 128 16.59 -3.24 12.87
N VAL A 129 16.11 -3.74 11.73
CA VAL A 129 14.73 -4.25 11.58
C VAL A 129 14.71 -5.66 10.99
N GLY A 130 13.68 -6.44 11.30
CA GLY A 130 13.44 -7.75 10.70
C GLY A 130 12.49 -7.66 9.51
N LEU A 131 12.67 -8.51 8.49
CA LEU A 131 11.81 -8.54 7.30
C LEU A 131 11.19 -9.93 7.10
N LEU A 132 9.86 -10.00 7.02
CA LEU A 132 9.12 -11.21 6.67
C LEU A 132 8.26 -10.99 5.42
N ALA A 133 8.30 -11.96 4.51
CA ALA A 133 7.57 -11.95 3.25
C ALA A 133 7.10 -13.36 2.85
N PRO A 134 6.10 -13.52 1.97
CA PRO A 134 5.76 -14.81 1.36
C PRO A 134 6.89 -15.30 0.45
N LYS A 135 7.02 -16.62 0.35
CA LYS A 135 7.88 -17.26 -0.65
C LYS A 135 7.11 -17.43 -1.96
N ASP A 136 6.82 -16.30 -2.60
CA ASP A 136 6.22 -16.18 -3.92
C ASP A 136 6.80 -14.94 -4.65
N ASP A 137 6.46 -14.78 -5.93
CA ASP A 137 6.94 -13.66 -6.76
C ASP A 137 6.64 -12.28 -6.14
N ARG A 138 5.58 -12.15 -5.32
CA ARG A 138 5.22 -10.89 -4.67
C ARG A 138 6.18 -10.58 -3.53
N GLY A 139 6.47 -11.58 -2.69
CA GLY A 139 7.42 -11.44 -1.60
C GLY A 139 8.86 -11.24 -2.07
N GLU A 140 9.28 -11.94 -3.12
CA GLU A 140 10.60 -11.72 -3.74
C GLU A 140 10.74 -10.29 -4.27
N ARG A 141 9.72 -9.78 -4.96
CA ARG A 141 9.67 -8.39 -5.43
C ARG A 141 9.71 -7.38 -4.29
N PHE A 142 8.91 -7.62 -3.25
CA PHE A 142 8.89 -6.75 -2.09
C PHE A 142 10.28 -6.64 -1.46
N VAL A 143 10.96 -7.78 -1.25
CA VAL A 143 12.31 -7.82 -0.70
C VAL A 143 13.31 -7.14 -1.64
N SER A 144 13.27 -7.43 -2.94
CA SER A 144 14.22 -6.86 -3.91
C SER A 144 14.04 -5.35 -4.11
N THR A 145 12.83 -4.83 -3.94
CA THR A 145 12.53 -3.39 -4.07
C THR A 145 12.86 -2.64 -2.79
N LEU A 146 12.47 -3.17 -1.62
CA LEU A 146 12.62 -2.46 -0.35
C LEU A 146 14.07 -2.49 0.17
N THR A 147 14.80 -3.59 -0.05
CA THR A 147 16.15 -3.76 0.52
C THR A 147 17.13 -2.67 0.07
N PRO A 148 17.24 -2.33 -1.23
CA PRO A 148 18.10 -1.23 -1.68
C PRO A 148 17.69 0.13 -1.08
N MET A 149 16.38 0.39 -0.97
CA MET A 149 15.87 1.64 -0.37
C MET A 149 16.27 1.78 1.11
N LEU A 150 16.28 0.67 1.85
CA LEU A 150 16.74 0.63 3.24
C LEU A 150 18.26 0.84 3.33
N GLN A 151 19.02 0.17 2.47
CA GLN A 151 20.49 0.27 2.44
C GLN A 151 20.97 1.69 2.12
N GLU A 152 20.31 2.38 1.18
CA GLU A 152 20.59 3.78 0.85
C GLU A 152 20.49 4.71 2.06
N LYS A 153 19.62 4.37 3.03
CA LYS A 153 19.39 5.13 4.25
C LYS A 153 20.09 4.57 5.49
N GLU A 154 21.11 3.71 5.30
CA GLU A 154 21.86 3.04 6.37
C GLU A 154 20.97 2.23 7.34
N ILE A 155 19.85 1.69 6.87
CA ILE A 155 18.98 0.78 7.64
C ILE A 155 19.32 -0.66 7.26
N CYS A 156 19.73 -1.47 8.23
CA CYS A 156 20.02 -2.88 7.97
C CYS A 156 18.87 -3.80 8.38
N LEU A 157 18.80 -4.91 7.65
CA LEU A 157 17.97 -6.04 7.97
C LEU A 157 18.72 -6.97 8.92
N ALA A 158 18.15 -7.20 10.10
CA ALA A 158 18.64 -8.20 11.06
C ALA A 158 18.51 -9.61 10.49
N PHE A 159 17.43 -9.84 9.76
CA PHE A 159 17.16 -11.04 8.98
C PHE A 159 16.14 -10.70 7.90
N THR A 160 16.15 -11.52 6.85
CA THR A 160 15.09 -11.58 5.85
C THR A 160 14.63 -13.02 5.78
N THR A 161 13.34 -13.27 5.99
CA THR A 161 12.78 -14.62 5.88
C THR A 161 11.58 -14.63 4.95
N MET A 162 11.66 -15.48 3.93
CA MET A 162 10.57 -15.76 3.01
C MET A 162 9.86 -17.05 3.45
N ILE A 163 8.57 -16.97 3.72
CA ILE A 163 7.78 -18.04 4.32
C ILE A 163 6.88 -18.66 3.25
N LYS A 164 6.97 -19.98 3.09
CA LYS A 164 6.02 -20.76 2.29
C LYS A 164 5.03 -21.43 3.23
N VAL A 165 3.74 -21.12 3.08
CA VAL A 165 2.67 -21.69 3.92
C VAL A 165 2.21 -23.03 3.36
N ASP A 166 3.13 -24.00 3.25
CA ASP A 166 2.79 -25.37 2.82
C ASP A 166 2.44 -26.25 4.04
N ASP A 167 3.26 -26.17 5.08
CA ASP A 167 3.04 -26.86 6.36
C ASP A 167 2.87 -25.82 7.47
N PHE A 168 1.65 -25.75 8.00
CA PHE A 168 1.27 -24.80 9.03
C PHE A 168 2.07 -25.00 10.34
N ALA A 169 2.32 -26.24 10.76
CA ALA A 169 2.99 -26.54 12.02
C ALA A 169 4.48 -26.16 11.94
N ILE A 170 5.14 -26.46 10.82
CA ILE A 170 6.54 -26.05 10.58
C ILE A 170 6.62 -24.52 10.55
N THR A 171 5.72 -23.88 9.80
CA THR A 171 5.69 -22.41 9.67
C THR A 171 5.57 -21.73 11.04
N VAL A 172 4.64 -22.20 11.88
CA VAL A 172 4.44 -21.67 13.24
C VAL A 172 5.68 -21.87 14.10
N LYS A 173 6.31 -23.05 14.08
CA LYS A 173 7.56 -23.31 14.83
C LYS A 173 8.70 -22.38 14.40
N THR A 174 8.87 -22.18 13.08
CA THR A 174 9.87 -21.26 12.54
C THR A 174 9.61 -19.83 13.00
N LEU A 175 8.36 -19.37 12.97
CA LEU A 175 7.99 -18.03 13.43
C LEU A 175 8.27 -17.85 14.93
N ILE A 176 7.91 -18.83 15.77
CA ILE A 176 8.23 -18.79 17.21
C ILE A 176 9.74 -18.63 17.41
N HIS A 177 10.54 -19.44 16.71
CA HIS A 177 11.99 -19.39 16.80
C HIS A 177 12.55 -18.02 16.39
N ILE A 178 12.08 -17.45 15.29
CA ILE A 178 12.50 -16.11 14.82
C ILE A 178 12.17 -15.05 15.87
N PHE A 179 10.94 -15.01 16.37
CA PHE A 179 10.51 -14.00 17.35
C PHE A 179 11.25 -14.12 18.69
N GLN A 180 11.68 -15.33 19.07
CA GLN A 180 12.46 -15.58 20.29
C GLN A 180 13.95 -15.23 20.16
N THR A 181 14.58 -15.60 19.04
CA THR A 181 16.03 -15.49 18.88
C THR A 181 16.49 -14.13 18.37
N CYS A 182 15.62 -13.41 17.66
CA CYS A 182 16.00 -12.17 17.01
C CYS A 182 16.07 -11.00 18.01
N SER A 183 17.21 -10.30 18.00
CA SER A 183 17.47 -9.15 18.86
C SER A 183 16.71 -7.89 18.48
N THR A 184 16.18 -7.80 17.25
CA THR A 184 15.40 -6.64 16.81
C THR A 184 14.02 -6.59 17.47
N GLU A 185 13.52 -5.37 17.67
CA GLU A 185 12.20 -5.08 18.24
C GLU A 185 11.16 -4.71 17.17
N VAL A 186 11.59 -4.44 15.94
CA VAL A 186 10.76 -3.91 14.85
C VAL A 186 10.78 -4.88 13.67
N PHE A 187 9.60 -5.30 13.24
CA PHE A 187 9.38 -6.31 12.19
C PHE A 187 8.54 -5.69 11.08
N ILE A 188 9.03 -5.76 9.85
CA ILE A 188 8.29 -5.39 8.65
C ILE A 188 7.67 -6.66 8.05
N LEU A 189 6.37 -6.62 7.83
CA LEU A 189 5.56 -7.76 7.42
C LEU A 189 4.86 -7.46 6.09
N PHE A 190 5.35 -8.06 5.01
CA PHE A 190 4.54 -8.26 3.81
C PHE A 190 3.76 -9.55 4.03
N ALA A 191 2.54 -9.43 4.54
CA ALA A 191 1.75 -10.58 4.94
C ALA A 191 0.41 -10.58 4.20
N ASP A 192 0.10 -11.70 3.56
CA ASP A 192 -1.28 -12.01 3.19
C ASP A 192 -2.00 -12.69 4.37
N PHE A 193 -3.23 -13.16 4.12
CA PHE A 193 -4.04 -13.82 5.14
C PHE A 193 -3.33 -15.06 5.74
N GLY A 194 -2.64 -15.85 4.93
CA GLY A 194 -1.97 -17.07 5.37
C GLY A 194 -0.84 -16.78 6.35
N ILE A 195 0.07 -15.88 5.99
CA ILE A 195 1.19 -15.47 6.86
C ILE A 195 0.66 -14.82 8.13
N THR A 196 -0.32 -13.93 8.00
CA THR A 196 -0.95 -13.27 9.15
C THR A 196 -1.50 -14.27 10.15
N PHE A 197 -2.23 -15.27 9.65
CA PHE A 197 -2.78 -16.32 10.47
C PHE A 197 -1.68 -17.13 11.17
N SER A 198 -0.62 -17.51 10.45
CA SER A 198 0.53 -18.21 11.04
C SER A 198 1.25 -17.38 12.11
N VAL A 199 1.43 -16.07 11.90
CA VAL A 199 2.02 -15.16 12.90
C VAL A 199 1.13 -15.05 14.13
N ALA A 200 -0.18 -14.86 13.94
CA ALA A 200 -1.12 -14.81 15.05
C ALA A 200 -1.09 -16.09 15.88
N MET A 201 -1.07 -17.24 15.20
CA MET A 201 -1.01 -18.54 15.87
C MET A 201 0.33 -18.75 16.59
N ALA A 202 1.46 -18.36 16.00
CA ALA A 202 2.77 -18.42 16.66
C ALA A 202 2.82 -17.58 17.96
N LEU A 203 2.30 -16.35 17.92
CA LEU A 203 2.20 -15.49 19.08
C LEU A 203 1.24 -16.08 20.13
N HIS A 204 0.08 -16.58 19.71
CA HIS A 204 -0.89 -17.22 20.59
C HIS A 204 -0.32 -18.46 21.31
N PHE A 205 0.34 -19.35 20.56
CA PHE A 205 0.97 -20.54 21.12
C PHE A 205 2.06 -20.18 22.13
N SER A 206 2.85 -19.15 21.82
CA SER A 206 3.95 -18.72 22.69
C SER A 206 3.46 -18.10 24.00
N GLU A 207 2.43 -17.26 23.97
CA GLU A 207 1.86 -16.69 25.19
C GLU A 207 1.14 -17.75 26.04
N LYS A 208 0.37 -18.65 25.41
CA LYS A 208 -0.48 -19.61 26.14
C LYS A 208 0.27 -20.83 26.67
N PHE A 209 1.18 -21.40 25.88
CA PHE A 209 1.84 -22.67 26.22
C PHE A 209 3.29 -22.48 26.67
N ILE A 210 4.04 -21.57 26.02
CA ILE A 210 5.45 -21.31 26.37
C ILE A 210 5.56 -20.24 27.48
N LYS A 211 4.50 -19.47 27.74
CA LYS A 211 4.43 -18.38 28.72
C LYS A 211 5.48 -17.28 28.49
N VAL A 212 5.88 -17.07 27.24
CA VAL A 212 6.82 -16.01 26.84
C VAL A 212 6.07 -14.97 26.02
N SER A 213 6.21 -13.70 26.42
CA SER A 213 5.65 -12.59 25.64
C SER A 213 6.61 -12.21 24.51
N LEU A 214 6.20 -12.46 23.28
CA LEU A 214 6.95 -12.13 22.06
C LEU A 214 6.50 -10.80 21.46
N ARG A 215 6.12 -9.83 22.31
CA ARG A 215 5.64 -8.53 21.85
C ARG A 215 6.76 -7.77 21.15
N LYS A 216 6.56 -7.54 19.86
CA LYS A 216 7.42 -6.76 18.97
C LYS A 216 6.54 -5.74 18.26
N VAL A 217 7.16 -4.65 17.78
CA VAL A 217 6.46 -3.70 16.92
C VAL A 217 6.42 -4.26 15.51
N CYS A 218 5.23 -4.55 15.02
CA CYS A 218 5.02 -5.09 13.68
C CYS A 218 4.43 -4.00 12.77
N ILE A 219 5.02 -3.82 11.59
CA ILE A 219 4.60 -2.91 10.53
C ILE A 219 4.09 -3.75 9.36
N TYR A 220 2.78 -3.74 9.14
CA TYR A 220 2.13 -4.45 8.04
C TYR A 220 1.97 -3.55 6.81
N THR A 221 2.15 -4.15 5.64
CA THR A 221 1.80 -3.54 4.34
C THR A 221 0.28 -3.57 4.07
N SER A 222 -0.17 -2.89 3.03
CA SER A 222 -1.59 -2.80 2.62
C SER A 222 -2.22 -4.13 2.24
N HIS A 223 -1.40 -5.13 1.94
CA HIS A 223 -1.83 -6.49 1.66
C HIS A 223 -2.37 -7.24 2.88
N TRP A 224 -2.15 -6.72 4.08
CA TRP A 224 -2.63 -7.35 5.30
C TRP A 224 -4.15 -7.31 5.39
N LYS A 225 -4.76 -8.51 5.45
CA LYS A 225 -6.21 -8.69 5.59
C LYS A 225 -6.53 -9.41 6.89
N LEU A 226 -7.33 -8.77 7.73
CA LEU A 226 -7.80 -9.36 8.98
C LEU A 226 -9.09 -10.16 8.72
N GLY A 227 -8.97 -11.47 8.56
CA GLY A 227 -10.13 -12.37 8.48
C GLY A 227 -10.43 -13.01 9.83
N MET A 228 -11.31 -12.40 10.63
CA MET A 228 -11.68 -12.93 11.96
C MET A 228 -13.21 -13.17 12.03
N GLY A 229 -13.67 -14.40 11.83
CA GLY A 229 -15.08 -14.82 11.98
C GLY A 229 -15.58 -14.78 13.43
N GLN A 230 -16.86 -14.48 13.68
CA GLN A 230 -17.48 -13.86 14.89
C GLN A 230 -17.30 -14.45 16.32
N SER A 231 -16.57 -15.54 16.59
CA SER A 231 -16.61 -16.17 17.94
C SER A 231 -16.05 -15.32 19.09
N GLU A 232 -16.59 -15.52 20.30
CA GLU A 232 -16.30 -14.77 21.55
C GLU A 232 -14.88 -15.04 22.14
N ASP A 233 -14.16 -16.07 21.70
CA ASP A 233 -12.77 -16.36 22.09
C ASP A 233 -11.73 -15.32 21.56
N LYS A 234 -12.22 -14.21 21.01
CA LYS A 234 -11.46 -13.22 20.23
C LYS A 234 -10.66 -12.19 20.99
N LEU A 235 -10.93 -11.90 22.27
CA LEU A 235 -10.20 -10.82 22.95
C LEU A 235 -8.71 -11.14 23.04
N GLN A 236 -8.36 -12.40 23.28
CA GLN A 236 -6.96 -12.84 23.27
C GLN A 236 -6.34 -12.68 21.89
N ALA A 237 -7.04 -13.11 20.83
CA ALA A 237 -6.57 -12.96 19.45
C ALA A 237 -6.39 -11.49 19.03
N LYS A 238 -7.31 -10.58 19.44
CA LYS A 238 -7.21 -9.13 19.20
C LYS A 238 -6.01 -8.51 19.91
N LYS A 239 -5.72 -8.93 21.14
CA LYS A 239 -4.57 -8.45 21.94
C LYS A 239 -3.23 -8.72 21.26
N LEU A 240 -3.13 -9.75 20.42
CA LEU A 240 -1.91 -10.05 19.65
C LEU A 240 -1.55 -8.95 18.65
N PHE A 241 -2.56 -8.25 18.12
CA PHE A 241 -2.40 -7.16 17.16
C PHE A 241 -2.43 -5.77 17.81
N HIS A 242 -2.41 -5.71 19.15
CA HIS A 242 -2.38 -4.44 19.85
C HIS A 242 -1.05 -3.71 19.61
N GLY A 243 -1.11 -2.47 19.15
CA GLY A 243 0.04 -1.62 18.85
C GLY A 243 0.70 -1.90 17.51
N VAL A 244 0.05 -2.68 16.63
CA VAL A 244 0.50 -2.92 15.26
C VAL A 244 0.33 -1.66 14.43
N LEU A 245 1.30 -1.39 13.54
CA LEU A 245 1.18 -0.37 12.50
C LEU A 245 0.79 -1.04 11.17
N GLN A 246 -0.08 -0.39 10.39
CA GLN A 246 -0.47 -0.85 9.07
C GLN A 246 -0.51 0.31 8.08
N PHE A 247 0.13 0.13 6.93
CA PHE A 247 -0.20 0.92 5.74
C PHE A 247 -1.46 0.36 5.09
N ARG A 248 -2.41 1.20 4.73
CA ARG A 248 -3.65 0.80 4.03
C ARG A 248 -3.90 1.76 2.88
N ASP A 249 -4.39 1.26 1.75
CA ASP A 249 -4.83 2.09 0.64
C ASP A 249 -5.80 3.15 1.16
N HIS A 250 -5.58 4.40 0.75
CA HIS A 250 -6.40 5.52 1.22
C HIS A 250 -7.87 5.34 0.79
N SER A 251 -8.79 5.67 1.69
CA SER A 251 -10.21 5.78 1.37
C SER A 251 -10.80 7.08 1.90
N GLY A 252 -11.55 7.76 1.04
CA GLY A 252 -12.35 8.93 1.41
C GLY A 252 -13.62 8.54 2.17
N ASP A 253 -14.09 9.42 3.05
CA ASP A 253 -15.34 9.21 3.76
C ASP A 253 -16.54 9.48 2.85
N ASN A 254 -17.43 8.49 2.75
CA ASN A 254 -18.68 8.58 2.00
C ASN A 254 -19.83 8.24 2.95
N THR A 255 -20.56 9.26 3.39
CA THR A 255 -21.68 9.13 4.34
C THR A 255 -22.83 8.32 3.75
N GLU A 256 -23.07 8.40 2.45
CA GLU A 256 -24.12 7.62 1.77
C GLU A 256 -23.85 6.12 1.84
N PHE A 257 -22.59 5.69 1.82
CA PHE A 257 -22.26 4.28 1.99
C PHE A 257 -22.70 3.77 3.36
N SER A 258 -22.50 4.56 4.42
CA SER A 258 -22.98 4.20 5.76
C SER A 258 -24.50 4.06 5.79
N HIS A 259 -25.24 4.94 5.11
CA HIS A 259 -26.70 4.85 5.03
C HIS A 259 -27.15 3.61 4.25
N PHE A 260 -26.54 3.35 3.10
CA PHE A 260 -26.80 2.16 2.29
C PHE A 260 -26.52 0.87 3.07
N PHE A 261 -25.39 0.81 3.78
CA PHE A 261 -25.01 -0.35 4.57
C PHE A 261 -26.05 -0.63 5.66
N LEU A 262 -26.53 0.40 6.36
CA LEU A 262 -27.54 0.26 7.40
C LEU A 262 -28.95 -0.02 6.87
N SER A 263 -29.22 0.21 5.59
CA SER A 263 -30.51 -0.06 4.94
C SER A 263 -30.58 -1.41 4.21
N LEU A 264 -29.56 -2.27 4.36
CA LEU A 264 -29.56 -3.59 3.74
C LEU A 264 -30.70 -4.46 4.28
N ASP A 265 -31.48 -5.05 3.38
CA ASP A 265 -32.58 -5.95 3.70
C ASP A 265 -32.33 -7.33 3.05
N PRO A 266 -31.93 -8.35 3.82
CA PRO A 266 -31.64 -9.68 3.30
C PRO A 266 -32.90 -10.46 2.88
N LEU A 267 -34.11 -9.99 3.21
CA LEU A 267 -35.38 -10.64 2.87
C LEU A 267 -36.06 -10.01 1.64
N ASN A 268 -35.50 -8.94 1.08
CA ASN A 268 -36.02 -8.33 -0.13
C ASN A 268 -35.99 -9.34 -1.30
N PRO A 269 -37.14 -9.71 -1.90
CA PRO A 269 -37.19 -10.69 -2.99
C PRO A 269 -36.56 -10.18 -4.30
N GLN A 270 -36.43 -8.86 -4.45
CA GLN A 270 -35.66 -8.21 -5.54
C GLN A 270 -34.25 -7.80 -5.07
N GLY A 271 -33.86 -8.26 -3.88
CA GLY A 271 -32.60 -7.96 -3.23
C GLY A 271 -31.43 -8.79 -3.75
N ASP A 272 -30.27 -8.57 -3.16
CA ASP A 272 -29.04 -9.25 -3.57
C ASP A 272 -29.00 -10.71 -3.11
N VAL A 273 -28.73 -11.64 -4.03
CA VAL A 273 -28.58 -13.07 -3.78
C VAL A 273 -27.39 -13.38 -2.85
N PHE A 274 -26.37 -12.52 -2.79
CA PHE A 274 -25.23 -12.71 -1.88
C PHE A 274 -25.52 -12.22 -0.45
N LEU A 275 -26.54 -11.38 -0.27
CA LEU A 275 -26.84 -10.76 1.01
C LEU A 275 -27.33 -11.77 2.07
N PRO A 276 -28.27 -12.70 1.79
CA PRO A 276 -28.68 -13.68 2.80
C PRO A 276 -27.53 -14.57 3.30
N PRO A 277 -26.71 -15.21 2.43
CA PRO A 277 -25.56 -16.01 2.90
C PRO A 277 -24.55 -15.21 3.69
N TRP A 278 -24.29 -13.95 3.30
CA TRP A 278 -23.43 -13.04 4.03
C TRP A 278 -23.99 -12.71 5.42
N TRP A 279 -25.30 -12.45 5.51
CA TRP A 279 -26.00 -12.16 6.75
C TRP A 279 -25.95 -13.35 7.73
N GLU A 280 -26.22 -14.55 7.22
CA GLU A 280 -26.09 -15.80 7.97
C GLU A 280 -24.67 -16.01 8.52
N PHE A 281 -23.65 -15.76 7.68
CA PHE A 281 -22.25 -15.89 8.08
C PHE A 281 -21.86 -14.90 9.17
N ILE A 282 -22.30 -13.65 9.03
CA ILE A 282 -21.96 -12.60 9.99
C ILE A 282 -22.69 -12.83 11.31
N PHE A 283 -23.98 -13.07 11.31
CA PHE A 283 -24.74 -13.19 12.56
C PHE A 283 -24.74 -14.61 13.15
N GLY A 284 -24.13 -15.58 12.46
CA GLY A 284 -24.09 -16.97 12.92
C GLY A 284 -25.49 -17.57 13.03
N CYS A 285 -26.39 -17.18 12.13
CA CYS A 285 -27.79 -17.58 12.09
C CYS A 285 -28.13 -18.19 10.72
N LYS A 286 -29.34 -18.74 10.59
CA LYS A 286 -29.86 -19.27 9.32
C LYS A 286 -31.24 -18.73 9.00
N PHE A 287 -31.50 -18.36 7.75
CA PHE A 287 -32.85 -18.08 7.28
C PHE A 287 -33.63 -19.38 7.15
N HIS A 288 -34.88 -19.37 7.63
CA HIS A 288 -35.74 -20.53 7.55
C HIS A 288 -36.29 -20.69 6.13
N GLN A 289 -36.07 -21.87 5.53
CA GLN A 289 -36.72 -22.24 4.28
C GLN A 289 -38.05 -22.91 4.60
N SER A 290 -39.16 -22.37 4.10
CA SER A 290 -40.50 -22.94 4.27
C SER A 290 -40.50 -24.44 3.95
N GLY A 291 -40.94 -25.26 4.90
CA GLY A 291 -41.03 -26.73 4.75
C GLY A 291 -39.82 -27.53 5.23
N LYS A 292 -38.77 -26.90 5.79
CA LYS A 292 -37.64 -27.62 6.41
C LYS A 292 -37.65 -27.45 7.93
N ILE A 293 -37.48 -28.53 8.69
CA ILE A 293 -37.39 -28.47 10.15
C ILE A 293 -36.14 -27.65 10.53
N PRO A 294 -36.25 -26.66 11.44
CA PRO A 294 -35.07 -25.93 11.91
C PRO A 294 -34.04 -26.91 12.47
N PRO A 295 -32.75 -26.80 12.13
CA PRO A 295 -31.73 -27.60 12.78
C PRO A 295 -31.80 -27.38 14.30
N LYS A 296 -31.91 -28.47 15.08
CA LYS A 296 -31.98 -28.40 16.55
C LYS A 296 -30.81 -27.57 17.09
N GLY A 297 -31.11 -26.41 17.69
CA GLY A 297 -30.12 -25.52 18.32
C GLY A 297 -29.52 -24.41 17.44
N GLY A 298 -29.95 -24.25 16.18
CA GLY A 298 -29.48 -23.14 15.32
C GLY A 298 -30.23 -21.82 15.58
N LYS A 299 -29.51 -20.70 15.65
CA LYS A 299 -30.12 -19.36 15.70
C LYS A 299 -30.81 -19.05 14.37
N GLN A 300 -32.06 -18.58 14.41
CA GLN A 300 -32.80 -18.13 13.23
C GLN A 300 -32.46 -16.68 12.90
N CYS A 301 -32.24 -16.37 11.63
CA CYS A 301 -32.08 -14.99 11.19
C CYS A 301 -33.45 -14.32 11.04
N THR A 302 -33.60 -13.09 11.52
CA THR A 302 -34.83 -12.29 11.37
C THR A 302 -34.77 -11.31 10.20
N GLY A 303 -33.56 -10.99 9.72
CA GLY A 303 -33.31 -9.93 8.73
C GLY A 303 -33.30 -8.52 9.33
N SER A 304 -33.45 -8.41 10.65
CA SER A 304 -33.47 -7.14 11.41
C SER A 304 -32.34 -7.03 12.42
N GLU A 305 -31.34 -7.91 12.31
CA GLU A 305 -30.15 -7.90 13.16
C GLU A 305 -29.37 -6.60 13.02
N ASN A 306 -28.83 -6.13 14.15
CA ASN A 306 -28.26 -4.80 14.21
C ASN A 306 -26.85 -4.74 13.61
N LEU A 307 -26.76 -4.24 12.37
CA LEU A 307 -25.50 -3.98 11.67
C LEU A 307 -24.57 -3.00 12.41
N LYS A 308 -25.09 -2.16 13.31
CA LYS A 308 -24.27 -1.24 14.12
C LYS A 308 -23.39 -1.96 15.14
N ASN A 309 -23.75 -3.20 15.51
CA ASN A 309 -22.98 -4.01 16.45
C ASN A 309 -21.82 -4.74 15.78
N LEU A 310 -21.72 -4.67 14.44
CA LEU A 310 -20.63 -5.32 13.73
C LEU A 310 -19.30 -4.65 14.04
N PRO A 311 -18.21 -5.44 14.11
CA PRO A 311 -16.90 -4.86 14.39
C PRO A 311 -16.48 -3.90 13.30
N ASN A 312 -16.25 -2.63 13.69
CA ASN A 312 -15.92 -1.55 12.77
C ASN A 312 -14.64 -1.82 11.94
N TYR A 313 -13.77 -2.71 12.42
CA TYR A 313 -12.53 -3.06 11.74
C TYR A 313 -12.66 -4.00 10.54
N THR A 314 -13.75 -4.78 10.44
CA THR A 314 -14.00 -5.70 9.31
C THR A 314 -15.23 -5.30 8.51
N PHE A 315 -16.28 -4.82 9.20
CA PHE A 315 -17.56 -4.43 8.60
C PHE A 315 -17.90 -3.01 9.03
N GLY A 316 -16.90 -2.13 8.92
CA GLY A 316 -17.07 -0.72 9.26
C GLY A 316 -18.10 -0.04 8.37
N ARG A 317 -18.66 1.04 8.90
CA ARG A 317 -19.63 1.88 8.18
C ARG A 317 -18.99 2.72 7.06
N SER A 318 -17.66 2.77 7.03
CA SER A 318 -16.88 3.39 5.97
C SER A 318 -16.25 2.31 5.09
N MET A 319 -16.06 2.64 3.81
CA MET A 319 -15.37 1.75 2.88
C MET A 319 -13.89 1.61 3.27
N ILE A 320 -13.40 0.38 3.30
CA ILE A 320 -11.96 0.09 3.37
C ILE A 320 -11.31 0.33 2.00
N GLY A 321 -9.99 0.49 1.96
CA GLY A 321 -9.22 0.77 0.74
C GLY A 321 -9.58 -0.11 -0.47
N ASP A 322 -9.58 -1.44 -0.32
CA ASP A 322 -9.98 -2.38 -1.39
C ASP A 322 -11.40 -2.09 -1.92
N SER A 323 -12.36 -1.86 -1.03
CA SER A 323 -13.75 -1.57 -1.39
C SER A 323 -13.88 -0.21 -2.08
N TYR A 324 -13.07 0.77 -1.66
CA TYR A 324 -13.02 2.10 -2.25
C TYR A 324 -12.45 2.08 -3.66
N ASN A 325 -11.41 1.28 -3.91
CA ASN A 325 -10.86 1.04 -5.24
C ASN A 325 -11.92 0.43 -6.19
N ILE A 326 -12.71 -0.54 -5.72
CA ILE A 326 -13.82 -1.13 -6.50
C ILE A 326 -14.92 -0.08 -6.75
N TYR A 327 -15.25 0.73 -5.75
CA TYR A 327 -16.22 1.82 -5.88
C TYR A 327 -15.79 2.80 -6.98
N ASN A 328 -14.55 3.30 -6.92
CA ASN A 328 -14.00 4.20 -7.93
C ASN A 328 -13.93 3.53 -9.32
N ALA A 329 -13.61 2.23 -9.39
CA ALA A 329 -13.58 1.50 -10.66
C ALA A 329 -14.96 1.43 -11.34
N VAL A 330 -16.03 1.24 -10.58
CA VAL A 330 -17.41 1.27 -11.11
C VAL A 330 -17.76 2.67 -11.63
N HIS A 331 -17.42 3.72 -10.89
CA HIS A 331 -17.66 5.09 -11.35
C HIS A 331 -16.83 5.43 -12.59
N ALA A 332 -15.56 5.02 -12.65
CA ALA A 332 -14.71 5.20 -13.82
C ALA A 332 -15.34 4.56 -15.08
N LEU A 333 -15.90 3.36 -14.95
CA LEU A 333 -16.64 2.70 -16.02
C LEU A 333 -17.90 3.46 -16.42
N ALA A 334 -18.68 3.95 -15.44
CA ALA A 334 -19.88 4.73 -15.71
C ALA A 334 -19.57 6.04 -16.46
N HIS A 335 -18.51 6.75 -16.05
CA HIS A 335 -18.04 7.96 -16.73
C HIS A 335 -17.51 7.66 -18.13
N ALA A 336 -16.74 6.59 -18.32
CA ALA A 336 -16.26 6.17 -19.63
C ALA A 336 -17.42 5.80 -20.58
N LEU A 337 -18.42 5.08 -20.08
CA LEU A 337 -19.66 4.76 -20.81
C LEU A 337 -20.42 6.04 -21.16
N HIS A 338 -20.57 6.95 -20.21
CA HIS A 338 -21.27 8.21 -20.44
C HIS A 338 -20.59 9.05 -21.53
N ALA A 339 -19.26 9.14 -21.50
CA ALA A 339 -18.47 9.81 -22.54
C ALA A 339 -18.63 9.13 -23.90
N THR A 340 -18.68 7.79 -23.93
CA THR A 340 -18.95 7.00 -25.15
C THR A 340 -20.29 7.42 -25.77
N TYR A 341 -21.34 7.53 -24.97
CA TYR A 341 -22.66 7.98 -25.41
C TYR A 341 -22.74 9.47 -25.78
N GLY A 342 -21.97 10.32 -25.09
CA GLY A 342 -21.92 11.76 -25.33
C GLY A 342 -21.17 12.16 -26.61
N SER A 343 -20.20 11.35 -27.05
CA SER A 343 -19.38 11.63 -28.23
C SER A 343 -20.17 11.52 -29.54
N ARG A 344 -20.54 12.65 -30.17
CA ARG A 344 -21.15 12.80 -31.51
C ARG A 344 -22.43 11.99 -31.84
N ALA A 345 -22.92 11.13 -30.94
CA ALA A 345 -24.01 10.19 -31.20
C ALA A 345 -25.38 10.72 -30.75
N ARG A 346 -25.45 11.66 -29.79
CA ARG A 346 -26.73 12.21 -29.29
C ARG A 346 -27.58 12.90 -30.37
N PRO A 347 -27.05 13.83 -31.19
CA PRO A 347 -27.87 14.49 -32.22
C PRO A 347 -28.30 13.54 -33.34
N THR A 348 -27.46 12.55 -33.67
CA THR A 348 -27.65 11.66 -34.83
C THR A 348 -28.47 10.41 -34.48
N MET A 349 -28.32 9.83 -33.28
CA MET A 349 -29.08 8.64 -32.83
C MET A 349 -30.51 8.98 -32.41
N MET A 350 -30.76 10.13 -31.78
CA MET A 350 -32.13 10.58 -31.49
C MET A 350 -32.93 10.84 -32.77
N ARG A 351 -32.28 11.37 -33.82
CA ARG A 351 -32.90 11.56 -35.14
C ARG A 351 -33.24 10.26 -35.89
N LEU A 352 -32.57 9.16 -35.56
CA LEU A 352 -32.70 7.88 -36.28
C LEU A 352 -33.54 6.82 -35.55
N GLY A 353 -34.06 7.11 -34.36
CA GLY A 353 -34.82 6.14 -33.55
C GLY A 353 -34.05 4.86 -33.20
N LYS A 354 -32.72 4.84 -33.34
CA LYS A 354 -31.89 3.66 -33.07
C LYS A 354 -31.64 3.55 -31.57
N ARG A 355 -31.99 2.39 -31.00
CA ARG A 355 -31.67 2.03 -29.60
C ARG A 355 -30.19 2.24 -29.31
N THR A 356 -29.90 2.70 -28.09
CA THR A 356 -28.58 2.89 -27.46
C THR A 356 -27.74 1.60 -27.33
N SER A 357 -28.18 0.49 -27.94
CA SER A 357 -27.76 -0.89 -27.71
C SER A 357 -26.50 -1.34 -28.47
N ASN A 358 -25.76 -0.44 -29.12
CA ASN A 358 -24.66 -0.82 -30.03
C ASN A 358 -23.24 -0.57 -29.48
N VAL A 359 -23.09 -0.18 -28.21
CA VAL A 359 -21.76 0.03 -27.61
C VAL A 359 -21.01 -1.30 -27.56
N LYS A 360 -19.83 -1.32 -28.16
CA LYS A 360 -18.91 -2.46 -28.10
C LYS A 360 -17.90 -2.25 -26.97
N SER A 361 -17.53 -3.33 -26.30
CA SER A 361 -16.57 -3.33 -25.19
C SER A 361 -15.27 -2.57 -25.49
N TRP A 362 -14.71 -2.76 -26.68
CA TRP A 362 -13.46 -2.11 -27.11
C TRP A 362 -13.57 -0.57 -27.24
N GLN A 363 -14.77 -0.03 -27.48
CA GLN A 363 -14.96 1.42 -27.58
C GLN A 363 -14.74 2.12 -26.23
N ILE A 364 -15.00 1.39 -25.13
CA ILE A 364 -14.87 1.91 -23.76
C ILE A 364 -13.40 2.09 -23.38
N VAL A 365 -12.48 1.31 -23.94
CA VAL A 365 -11.04 1.34 -23.62
C VAL A 365 -10.43 2.73 -23.81
N ALA A 366 -10.79 3.42 -24.90
CA ALA A 366 -10.29 4.77 -25.19
C ALA A 366 -10.79 5.81 -24.17
N TYR A 367 -12.04 5.68 -23.74
CA TYR A 367 -12.63 6.59 -22.76
C TYR A 367 -12.16 6.29 -21.33
N LEU A 368 -11.97 5.02 -20.98
CA LEU A 368 -11.36 4.63 -19.71
C LEU A 368 -9.97 5.23 -19.57
N SER A 369 -9.14 5.16 -20.62
CA SER A 369 -7.76 5.67 -20.58
C SER A 369 -7.66 7.17 -20.28
N ASN A 370 -8.73 7.94 -20.52
CA ASN A 370 -8.78 9.40 -20.34
C ASN A 370 -9.86 9.82 -19.34
N VAL A 371 -10.32 8.90 -18.48
CA VAL A 371 -11.36 9.23 -17.50
C VAL A 371 -10.78 10.16 -16.44
N GLN A 372 -11.53 11.20 -16.11
CA GLN A 372 -11.24 12.12 -15.03
C GLN A 372 -12.57 12.61 -14.45
N PHE A 373 -12.77 12.42 -13.16
CA PHE A 373 -14.00 12.83 -12.47
C PHE A 373 -13.74 12.99 -10.97
N ASN A 374 -14.62 13.74 -10.29
CA ASN A 374 -14.62 13.78 -8.83
C ASN A 374 -15.61 12.76 -8.29
N ASN A 375 -15.17 11.93 -7.35
CA ASN A 375 -16.05 10.97 -6.70
C ASN A 375 -16.92 11.63 -5.61
N SER A 376 -17.85 10.89 -5.01
CA SER A 376 -18.74 11.43 -3.97
C SER A 376 -18.03 11.86 -2.68
N ALA A 377 -16.75 11.51 -2.48
CA ALA A 377 -15.95 12.00 -1.37
C ALA A 377 -15.21 13.33 -1.72
N GLY A 378 -15.42 13.87 -2.91
CA GLY A 378 -14.79 15.10 -3.39
C GLY A 378 -13.37 14.91 -3.91
N GLU A 379 -12.93 13.66 -4.10
CA GLU A 379 -11.58 13.35 -4.58
C GLU A 379 -11.56 13.18 -6.09
N GLU A 380 -10.52 13.73 -6.74
CA GLU A 380 -10.30 13.51 -8.16
C GLU A 380 -9.81 12.08 -8.41
N VAL A 381 -10.45 11.41 -9.36
CA VAL A 381 -10.13 10.06 -9.81
C VAL A 381 -9.84 10.11 -11.30
N SER A 382 -8.63 9.66 -11.66
CA SER A 382 -8.19 9.53 -13.04
C SER A 382 -7.38 8.25 -13.24
N PHE A 383 -7.24 7.78 -14.48
CA PHE A 383 -6.27 6.73 -14.78
C PHE A 383 -4.92 7.38 -15.11
N SER A 384 -3.90 6.98 -14.36
CA SER A 384 -2.51 7.31 -14.65
C SER A 384 -1.73 6.04 -15.00
N GLU A 385 -0.45 6.19 -15.34
CA GLU A 385 0.48 5.07 -15.40
C GLU A 385 0.55 4.26 -14.08
N ASP A 386 0.11 4.86 -12.98
CA ASP A 386 0.21 4.34 -11.62
C ASP A 386 -1.04 3.57 -11.17
N GLY A 387 -2.10 3.59 -11.98
CA GLY A 387 -3.38 2.97 -11.68
C GLY A 387 -4.51 4.00 -11.59
N LEU A 388 -5.63 3.58 -11.00
CA LEU A 388 -6.79 4.42 -10.76
C LEU A 388 -6.56 5.29 -9.51
N GLY A 389 -6.52 6.61 -9.71
CA GLY A 389 -6.36 7.62 -8.68
C GLY A 389 -4.91 7.82 -8.20
N SER A 390 -4.77 8.75 -7.26
CA SER A 390 -3.52 9.07 -6.55
C SER A 390 -3.04 7.89 -5.69
N ALA A 391 -1.75 7.57 -5.69
CA ALA A 391 -1.17 6.47 -4.90
C ALA A 391 -0.97 6.84 -3.40
N ARG A 392 -2.07 7.20 -2.72
CA ARG A 392 -2.12 7.60 -1.31
C ARG A 392 -2.32 6.39 -0.38
N TYR A 393 -1.65 6.42 0.77
CA TYR A 393 -1.75 5.38 1.81
C TYR A 393 -1.97 6.00 3.19
N ASP A 394 -2.86 5.44 4.00
CA ASP A 394 -3.02 5.81 5.39
C ASP A 394 -2.15 4.93 6.29
N LEU A 395 -1.47 5.54 7.27
CA LEU A 395 -0.77 4.84 8.34
C LEU A 395 -1.69 4.71 9.54
N LEU A 396 -1.93 3.48 9.96
CA LEU A 396 -2.88 3.14 11.01
C LEU A 396 -2.16 2.48 12.17
N ASN A 397 -2.63 2.76 13.39
CA ASN A 397 -2.27 2.05 14.60
C ASN A 397 -3.47 1.25 15.11
N TRP A 398 -3.29 -0.06 15.25
CA TRP A 398 -4.32 -1.00 15.66
C TRP A 398 -4.33 -1.18 17.16
N VAL A 399 -5.41 -0.77 17.82
CA VAL A 399 -5.45 -0.69 19.28
C VAL A 399 -6.65 -1.43 19.84
N VAL A 400 -6.44 -2.03 21.00
CA VAL A 400 -7.50 -2.59 21.84
C VAL A 400 -7.77 -1.57 22.93
N LEU A 401 -8.94 -0.95 22.90
CA LEU A 401 -9.35 0.07 23.86
C LEU A 401 -9.81 -0.57 25.18
N PRO A 402 -9.89 0.20 26.29
CA PRO A 402 -10.36 -0.32 27.58
C PRO A 402 -11.76 -0.95 27.54
N ASN A 403 -12.62 -0.47 26.63
CA ASN A 403 -13.94 -1.05 26.36
C ASN A 403 -13.89 -2.34 25.50
N GLN A 404 -12.71 -2.95 25.35
CA GLN A 404 -12.45 -4.17 24.59
C GLN A 404 -12.73 -4.07 23.07
N SER A 405 -13.01 -2.87 22.57
CA SER A 405 -13.11 -2.64 21.13
C SER A 405 -11.72 -2.68 20.49
N PHE A 406 -11.68 -3.22 19.27
CA PHE A 406 -10.46 -3.28 18.46
C PHE A 406 -10.65 -2.34 17.28
N VAL A 407 -9.85 -1.28 17.21
CA VAL A 407 -10.06 -0.20 16.26
C VAL A 407 -8.76 0.18 15.55
N PRO A 408 -8.80 0.42 14.23
CA PRO A 408 -7.71 1.07 13.52
C PRO A 408 -7.82 2.59 13.71
N MET A 409 -6.79 3.22 14.27
CA MET A 409 -6.69 4.68 14.39
C MET A 409 -5.72 5.21 13.34
N LYS A 410 -6.14 6.19 12.53
CA LYS A 410 -5.23 6.86 11.58
C LYS A 410 -4.24 7.73 12.36
N VAL A 411 -2.95 7.45 12.19
CA VAL A 411 -1.83 8.15 12.84
C VAL A 411 -0.90 8.81 11.83
N GLY A 412 -1.14 8.66 10.54
CA GLY A 412 -0.33 9.29 9.50
C GLY A 412 -0.86 9.01 8.10
N GLN A 413 -0.15 9.52 7.11
CA GLN A 413 -0.49 9.36 5.69
C GLN A 413 0.74 9.53 4.81
N VAL A 414 0.77 8.80 3.70
CA VAL A 414 1.65 8.99 2.55
C VAL A 414 0.84 9.63 1.44
N ASN A 415 1.28 10.80 0.96
CA ASN A 415 0.67 11.50 -0.16
C ASN A 415 1.74 11.97 -1.17
N PRO A 416 2.00 11.21 -2.24
CA PRO A 416 3.01 11.58 -3.24
C PRO A 416 2.75 12.91 -3.96
N GLU A 417 1.50 13.37 -3.98
CA GLU A 417 1.08 14.61 -4.65
C GLU A 417 1.21 15.85 -3.74
N ALA A 418 1.53 15.64 -2.45
CA ALA A 418 1.78 16.74 -1.53
C ALA A 418 3.09 17.47 -1.86
N LEU A 419 3.22 18.68 -1.30
CA LEU A 419 4.46 19.44 -1.41
C LEU A 419 5.64 18.67 -0.79
N PRO A 420 6.88 18.85 -1.28
CA PRO A 420 8.06 18.21 -0.72
C PRO A 420 8.17 18.41 0.81
N GLY A 421 8.31 17.32 1.55
CA GLY A 421 8.35 17.33 3.03
C GLY A 421 6.98 17.23 3.70
N GLN A 422 5.89 17.20 2.92
CA GLN A 422 4.52 16.89 3.37
C GLN A 422 3.98 15.59 2.75
N ASP A 423 4.83 14.91 1.97
CA ASP A 423 4.56 13.63 1.32
C ASP A 423 4.45 12.46 2.29
N PHE A 424 5.01 12.61 3.50
CA PHE A 424 4.79 11.71 4.63
C PHE A 424 4.44 12.51 5.88
N THR A 425 3.31 12.17 6.51
CA THR A 425 2.84 12.78 7.77
C THR A 425 2.67 11.71 8.84
N ILE A 426 3.01 12.06 10.08
CA ILE A 426 2.86 11.17 11.23
C ILE A 426 2.57 11.97 12.51
N ASN A 427 1.57 11.53 13.24
CA ASN A 427 1.27 11.92 14.61
C ASN A 427 1.87 10.87 15.56
N SER A 428 3.10 11.10 16.02
CA SER A 428 3.80 10.15 16.89
C SER A 428 3.16 9.99 18.26
N ASP A 429 2.60 11.07 18.81
CA ASP A 429 1.96 11.06 20.13
C ASP A 429 0.66 10.27 20.15
N GLY A 430 0.03 10.11 18.98
CA GLY A 430 -1.15 9.27 18.79
C GLY A 430 -0.87 7.77 18.69
N ILE A 431 0.39 7.33 18.63
CA ILE A 431 0.75 5.91 18.47
C ILE A 431 0.82 5.21 19.83
N ILE A 432 0.02 4.17 19.98
CA ILE A 432 0.05 3.25 21.11
C ILE A 432 0.93 2.04 20.75
N TRP A 433 1.97 1.82 21.54
CA TRP A 433 2.97 0.77 21.30
C TRP A 433 2.67 -0.52 22.05
N ALA A 434 2.84 -1.66 21.37
CA ALA A 434 2.73 -2.99 21.99
C ALA A 434 3.68 -3.17 23.18
N THR A 435 4.86 -2.56 23.06
CA THR A 435 5.98 -2.51 24.02
C THR A 435 5.81 -1.45 25.10
N LYS A 436 4.68 -0.71 25.13
CA LYS A 436 4.39 0.45 26.01
C LYS A 436 5.27 1.68 25.80
N THR A 437 6.44 1.50 25.19
CA THR A 437 7.42 2.55 24.87
C THR A 437 7.86 2.38 23.42
N ILE A 438 8.38 3.46 22.83
CA ILE A 438 8.96 3.42 21.49
C ILE A 438 10.18 2.48 21.54
N PRO A 439 10.22 1.39 20.74
CA PRO A 439 11.37 0.50 20.72
C PRO A 439 12.61 1.24 20.22
N SER A 440 13.78 0.81 20.69
CA SER A 440 15.03 1.46 20.29
C SER A 440 15.47 1.01 18.89
N ALA A 441 15.24 -0.26 18.54
CA ALA A 441 15.54 -0.93 17.26
C ALA A 441 16.80 -0.39 16.54
N ARG A 442 17.91 -0.31 17.28
CA ARG A 442 19.23 0.11 16.78
C ARG A 442 20.27 -0.96 17.01
N CYS A 443 21.16 -1.12 16.03
CA CYS A 443 22.30 -2.03 16.18
C CYS A 443 23.48 -1.38 16.94
N GLY A 444 23.70 -0.09 16.75
CA GLY A 444 24.69 0.70 17.49
C GLY A 444 24.09 1.36 18.74
N ARG A 445 24.70 1.17 19.91
CA ARG A 445 24.15 1.65 21.20
C ARG A 445 24.15 3.17 21.35
N LYS A 446 25.06 3.91 20.70
CA LYS A 446 25.18 5.36 20.83
C LYS A 446 25.60 6.00 19.50
N ARG A 447 25.11 7.21 19.23
CA ARG A 447 25.69 8.07 18.18
C ARG A 447 27.08 8.51 18.64
N CYS A 448 28.06 8.40 17.76
CA CYS A 448 29.43 8.82 18.06
C CYS A 448 29.47 10.33 18.28
N GLN A 449 30.12 10.73 19.37
CA GLN A 449 30.26 12.13 19.78
C GLN A 449 31.39 12.81 19.02
N ALA A 450 31.51 14.13 19.18
CA ALA A 450 32.65 14.86 18.64
C ALA A 450 33.96 14.31 19.23
N GLY A 451 34.95 14.07 18.37
CA GLY A 451 36.20 13.39 18.72
C GLY A 451 36.13 11.85 18.67
N GLU A 452 34.98 11.27 18.33
CA GLU A 452 34.83 9.84 18.05
C GLU A 452 34.53 9.61 16.56
N ARG A 453 34.99 8.46 16.04
CA ARG A 453 34.73 7.98 14.67
C ARG A 453 33.95 6.68 14.71
N ARG A 454 33.15 6.45 13.66
CA ARG A 454 32.46 5.17 13.47
C ARG A 454 33.47 4.10 13.04
N ARG A 455 33.42 2.93 13.68
CA ARG A 455 34.10 1.71 13.24
C ARG A 455 33.09 0.58 13.12
N VAL A 456 33.06 -0.09 11.97
CA VAL A 456 32.22 -1.28 11.77
C VAL A 456 33.07 -2.51 12.13
N PRO A 457 32.66 -3.33 13.12
CA PRO A 457 33.36 -4.58 13.42
C PRO A 457 33.33 -5.53 12.23
N GLU A 458 34.38 -6.32 12.07
CA GLU A 458 34.48 -7.29 10.99
C GLU A 458 33.29 -8.29 11.02
N GLY A 459 32.70 -8.55 9.86
CA GLY A 459 31.52 -9.41 9.73
C GLY A 459 30.20 -8.80 10.21
N LYS A 460 30.16 -7.53 10.65
CA LYS A 460 28.92 -6.82 10.99
C LYS A 460 28.46 -5.90 9.84
N PRO A 461 27.15 -5.67 9.70
CA PRO A 461 26.65 -4.78 8.65
C PRO A 461 26.90 -3.30 9.00
N VAL A 462 26.88 -2.43 7.99
CA VAL A 462 27.37 -1.03 8.08
C VAL A 462 26.65 -0.20 9.17
N CYS A 463 25.36 -0.41 9.39
CA CYS A 463 24.60 0.28 10.44
C CYS A 463 24.98 -0.14 11.88
N CYS A 464 25.70 -1.26 12.03
CA CYS A 464 26.17 -1.79 13.30
C CYS A 464 27.60 -1.29 13.58
N TYR A 465 27.73 0.00 13.87
CA TYR A 465 29.02 0.60 14.20
C TYR A 465 29.23 0.77 15.70
N GLN A 466 30.50 0.80 16.09
CA GLN A 466 31.01 1.24 17.39
C GLN A 466 31.65 2.62 17.23
N CYS A 467 31.84 3.30 18.35
CA CYS A 467 32.47 4.61 18.39
C CYS A 467 33.85 4.47 19.02
N ASP A 468 34.87 4.74 18.22
CA ASP A 468 36.27 4.74 18.64
C ASP A 468 36.77 6.18 18.71
N THR A 469 37.73 6.47 19.59
CA THR A 469 38.37 7.78 19.60
C THR A 469 39.11 8.04 18.29
N CYS A 470 39.08 9.29 17.83
CA CYS A 470 39.86 9.69 16.66
C CYS A 470 41.37 9.50 16.96
N PRO A 471 42.16 8.96 16.01
CA PRO A 471 43.61 8.90 16.15
C PRO A 471 44.22 10.30 16.25
N GLU A 472 45.39 10.39 16.88
CA GLU A 472 46.13 11.65 17.00
C GLU A 472 46.32 12.30 15.62
N GLY A 473 46.12 13.63 15.55
CA GLY A 473 46.17 14.38 14.29
C GLY A 473 44.87 14.38 13.49
N THR A 474 43.79 13.73 13.95
CA THR A 474 42.48 13.77 13.26
C THR A 474 41.36 14.30 14.14
N ILE A 475 40.38 14.96 13.52
CA ILE A 475 39.20 15.51 14.21
C ILE A 475 37.89 15.00 13.60
N SER A 476 36.90 14.80 14.47
CA SER A 476 35.50 14.55 14.12
C SER A 476 34.65 15.68 14.72
N ASN A 477 34.22 16.61 13.87
CA ASN A 477 33.55 17.85 14.28
C ASN A 477 32.01 17.74 14.33
N GLN A 478 31.43 16.63 13.85
CA GLN A 478 29.98 16.46 13.76
C GLN A 478 29.54 15.11 14.34
N THR A 479 28.58 15.14 15.27
CA THR A 479 27.99 13.95 15.89
C THR A 479 27.36 13.05 14.82
N GLY A 480 27.88 11.83 14.66
CA GLY A 480 27.24 10.81 13.83
C GLY A 480 27.53 10.83 12.32
N ARG A 481 28.63 11.40 11.82
CA ARG A 481 29.11 11.16 10.44
C ARG A 481 30.30 10.20 10.39
N ALA A 482 30.51 9.56 9.23
CA ALA A 482 31.54 8.55 8.99
C ALA A 482 32.92 9.12 8.58
N GLY A 483 33.16 10.43 8.71
CA GLY A 483 34.39 11.08 8.25
C GLY A 483 35.24 11.65 9.38
N THR A 484 36.53 11.32 9.38
CA THR A 484 37.59 12.03 10.12
C THR A 484 38.34 12.96 9.17
N PHE A 485 38.64 14.17 9.61
CA PHE A 485 39.49 15.10 8.87
C PHE A 485 40.91 15.05 9.43
N GLU A 486 41.91 15.00 8.56
CA GLU A 486 43.32 15.11 8.93
C GLU A 486 43.65 16.57 9.24
N VAL A 487 44.37 16.81 10.32
CA VAL A 487 44.89 18.13 10.70
C VAL A 487 46.40 18.08 10.50
N ASP A 488 46.92 18.88 9.57
CA ASP A 488 48.36 18.96 9.34
C ASP A 488 49.10 19.41 10.61
N LEU A 489 49.95 18.51 11.13
CA LEU A 489 50.66 18.61 12.41
C LEU A 489 51.83 19.62 12.42
N LEU A 490 51.96 20.49 11.41
CA LEU A 490 53.04 21.47 11.36
C LEU A 490 52.79 22.74 12.18
N GLN A 491 51.59 22.97 12.72
CA GLN A 491 51.33 24.12 13.60
C GLN A 491 50.28 23.85 14.68
N SER A 492 50.63 23.14 15.76
CA SER A 492 50.01 23.42 17.08
C SER A 492 50.71 22.70 18.25
N ARG A 493 51.84 23.23 18.72
CA ARG A 493 52.20 23.13 20.15
C ARG A 493 51.59 24.30 20.92
N LYS A 494 50.26 24.38 20.97
CA LYS A 494 49.55 25.15 22.01
C LYS A 494 48.27 24.41 22.36
N THR A 495 48.16 24.05 23.62
CA THR A 495 46.96 23.54 24.30
C THR A 495 45.73 24.31 23.85
N PHE A 496 44.87 23.69 23.05
CA PHE A 496 43.57 24.25 22.71
C PHE A 496 42.46 23.39 23.30
N ASN A 497 41.68 24.04 24.15
CA ASN A 497 40.46 23.52 24.73
C ASN A 497 39.52 23.12 23.59
N LYS A 498 38.91 21.94 23.71
CA LYS A 498 37.94 21.37 22.77
C LYS A 498 36.71 22.27 22.66
N SER A 499 36.70 23.25 21.77
CA SER A 499 35.52 23.86 21.14
C SER A 499 36.00 25.00 20.23
N ILE A 500 35.67 24.90 18.94
CA ILE A 500 35.77 25.94 17.90
C ILE A 500 37.14 26.07 17.21
N CYS A 501 37.15 25.92 15.88
CA CYS A 501 38.05 26.67 14.99
C CYS A 501 37.37 26.95 13.64
N PHE A 502 37.48 28.21 13.20
CA PHE A 502 37.00 28.75 11.93
C PHE A 502 37.79 28.19 10.72
N CYS A 503 37.14 28.08 9.57
CA CYS A 503 37.82 27.92 8.28
C CYS A 503 38.63 29.17 7.97
N TYR A 504 39.96 29.06 7.93
CA TYR A 504 40.81 29.99 7.19
C TYR A 504 41.46 29.23 6.03
N CYS A 505 41.12 29.63 4.80
CA CYS A 505 41.98 29.39 3.65
C CYS A 505 43.18 30.32 3.77
N VAL A 506 44.40 29.80 3.80
CA VAL A 506 45.63 30.60 3.64
C VAL A 506 46.46 30.01 2.50
N ILE A 507 46.73 30.89 1.54
CA ILE A 507 47.57 30.71 0.35
C ILE A 507 49.04 30.67 0.79
N PHE A 508 49.83 29.82 0.15
CA PHE A 508 51.28 29.62 0.35
C PHE A 508 52.10 30.94 0.38
N ASP A 509 53.01 31.07 1.34
CA ASP A 509 54.15 32.00 1.28
C ASP A 509 55.35 31.30 0.63
N MET A 510 55.81 31.81 -0.51
CA MET A 510 57.20 31.70 -0.92
C MET A 510 57.95 32.94 -0.43
N ILE A 511 59.05 32.69 0.26
CA ILE A 511 60.02 33.67 0.72
C ILE A 511 60.60 34.40 -0.50
N ASP A 512 60.37 35.72 -0.61
CA ASP A 512 61.49 36.62 -0.86
C ASP A 512 61.21 38.04 -0.36
N THR A 513 62.21 38.59 0.31
CA THR A 513 62.19 39.86 1.03
C THR A 513 62.54 41.01 0.10
N GLN A 514 61.56 41.67 -0.51
CA GLN A 514 61.64 43.11 -0.80
C GLN A 514 60.30 43.70 -1.26
N SER A 515 59.96 44.84 -0.67
CA SER A 515 58.89 45.77 -1.10
C SER A 515 57.49 45.52 -0.54
N CYS A 516 57.36 45.79 0.76
CA CYS A 516 56.09 46.19 1.35
C CYS A 516 55.74 47.61 0.86
N LEU A 517 54.84 47.74 -0.12
CA LEU A 517 54.06 48.94 -0.40
C LEU A 517 52.96 48.60 -1.41
N SER A 518 51.71 48.95 -1.07
CA SER A 518 50.50 48.97 -1.91
C SER A 518 49.66 47.67 -2.07
N VAL A 519 49.12 47.17 -0.96
CA VAL A 519 47.79 46.51 -0.98
C VAL A 519 46.73 47.62 -0.98
N TYR A 520 46.30 48.09 -2.15
CA TYR A 520 45.03 48.81 -2.33
C TYR A 520 44.68 48.90 -3.84
N ARG A 521 43.94 47.90 -4.34
CA ARG A 521 42.89 47.97 -5.39
C ARG A 521 42.72 46.59 -6.04
N CYS A 522 41.79 45.80 -5.51
CA CYS A 522 41.22 44.69 -6.24
C CYS A 522 39.69 44.73 -6.10
N VAL A 523 39.09 45.73 -6.78
CA VAL A 523 37.72 45.69 -7.30
C VAL A 523 37.79 46.44 -8.64
N LEU A 524 37.24 45.83 -9.69
CA LEU A 524 37.20 46.23 -11.12
C LEU A 524 38.42 45.81 -11.96
N THR A 525 38.28 44.69 -12.70
CA THR A 525 38.12 44.75 -14.18
C THR A 525 37.85 43.35 -14.74
N GLN A 526 36.58 43.07 -15.07
CA GLN A 526 36.29 42.51 -16.39
C GLN A 526 36.42 43.65 -17.41
N LEU A 527 36.90 43.32 -18.61
CA LEU A 527 36.98 44.09 -19.88
C LEU A 527 38.39 44.47 -20.36
N ASN A 528 38.91 43.64 -21.28
CA ASN A 528 39.34 43.99 -22.66
C ASN A 528 40.73 43.51 -23.12
N PHE A 529 40.69 42.50 -24.01
CA PHE A 529 41.43 42.24 -25.27
C PHE A 529 42.97 42.37 -25.37
N PRO A 530 43.54 41.52 -26.24
CA PRO A 530 44.16 42.07 -27.45
C PRO A 530 43.64 41.43 -28.76
N ARG A 531 43.51 42.30 -29.77
CA ARG A 531 43.32 42.00 -31.20
C ARG A 531 44.67 41.75 -31.91
N ALA A 532 44.56 41.04 -33.04
CA ALA A 532 45.36 41.07 -34.29
C ALA A 532 46.08 39.73 -34.59
N LYS A 533 45.95 39.11 -35.77
CA LYS A 533 46.06 39.70 -37.13
C LYS A 533 45.20 39.00 -38.21
N THR A 534 44.82 39.82 -39.18
CA THR A 534 44.26 39.57 -40.52
C THR A 534 45.23 38.99 -41.55
N LYS A 535 44.72 38.19 -42.50
CA LYS A 535 45.08 38.10 -43.95
C LYS A 535 43.83 37.52 -44.67
N LYS A 536 43.09 38.25 -45.52
CA LYS A 536 43.27 38.49 -46.99
C LYS A 536 43.78 37.24 -47.71
N ASN A 537 43.12 36.66 -48.72
CA ASN A 537 42.04 37.09 -49.62
C ASN A 537 40.95 36.02 -49.71
#